data_AF-A0A6P1VU25-F1
#
_entry.id   AF-A0A6P1VU25-F1
#
_cell.length_a   1.000
_cell.length_b   1.000
_cell.length_c   1.000
_cell.angle_alpha   90.00
_cell.angle_beta   90.00
_cell.angle_gamma   90.00
#
_symmetry.space_group_name_H-M   'P 1'
#
loop_
_entity.id
_entity.type
_entity.pdbx_description
1 polymer ?
#
loop_
_entity_poly.entity_id
_entity_poly.type
_entity_poly.pdbx_seq_one_letter_code
_entity_poly.pdbx_strand_id
1 'polypeptide(L)'
;MTQEQYDWLVTDSKDKHSCLCFADESIPRHQIGLFIPSRTLTFPQLKVYLTGFGLIEADIVLIPIHKHPRNAPFGGYVVMIPLPEP
;
A
#
# COMPACT_ATOMS: atom_id res chain seq x y z
N MET A 1 -11.43 -6.89 -3.64
CA MET A 1 -11.71 -5.44 -3.64
C MET A 1 -12.35 -5.07 -4.97
N THR A 2 -13.32 -4.15 -5.00
CA THR A 2 -13.94 -3.67 -6.26
C THR A 2 -13.07 -2.59 -6.93
N GLN A 3 -13.30 -2.33 -8.22
CA GLN A 3 -12.58 -1.26 -8.94
C GLN A 3 -12.79 0.13 -8.30
N GLU A 4 -14.01 0.43 -7.86
CA GLU A 4 -14.34 1.71 -7.20
C GLU A 4 -13.56 1.89 -5.89
N GLN A 5 -13.47 0.84 -5.07
CA GLN A 5 -12.69 0.86 -3.83
C GLN A 5 -11.20 1.06 -4.10
N TYR A 6 -10.68 0.43 -5.16
CA TYR A 6 -9.30 0.57 -5.59
C TYR A 6 -9.00 2.01 -6.06
N ASP A 7 -9.84 2.58 -6.93
CA ASP A 7 -9.65 3.94 -7.43
C ASP A 7 -9.69 4.96 -6.28
N TRP A 8 -10.56 4.73 -5.30
CA TRP A 8 -10.65 5.56 -4.11
C TRP A 8 -9.41 5.41 -3.22
N LEU A 9 -8.93 4.19 -2.98
CA LEU A 9 -7.69 3.94 -2.24
C LEU A 9 -6.50 4.65 -2.87
N VAL A 10 -6.33 4.56 -4.20
CA VAL A 10 -5.21 5.20 -4.92
C VAL A 10 -5.27 6.72 -4.80
N THR A 11 -6.45 7.30 -5.01
CA THR A 11 -6.65 8.76 -4.92
C THR A 11 -6.41 9.27 -3.51
N ASP A 12 -7.04 8.61 -2.52
CA ASP A 12 -6.95 9.00 -1.10
C ASP A 12 -5.52 8.84 -0.55
N SER A 13 -4.85 7.74 -0.92
CA SER A 13 -3.45 7.46 -0.57
C SER A 13 -2.51 8.56 -1.07
N LYS A 14 -2.70 9.03 -2.31
CA LYS A 14 -1.88 10.08 -2.92
C LYS A 14 -2.15 11.44 -2.28
N ASP A 15 -3.42 11.81 -2.13
CA ASP A 15 -3.81 13.17 -1.77
C ASP A 15 -3.72 13.43 -0.27
N LYS A 16 -4.05 12.46 0.58
CA LYS A 16 -4.10 12.66 2.04
C LYS A 16 -2.85 12.19 2.76
N HIS A 17 -2.22 11.13 2.26
CA HIS A 17 -1.21 10.41 3.01
C HIS A 17 0.19 10.49 2.38
N SER A 18 0.32 11.16 1.23
CA SER A 18 1.57 11.20 0.44
C SER A 18 2.12 9.80 0.18
N CYS A 19 1.24 8.80 0.16
CA CYS A 19 1.59 7.44 -0.21
C CYS A 19 1.85 7.41 -1.71
N LEU A 20 2.83 6.61 -2.12
CA LEU A 20 3.21 6.49 -3.52
C LEU A 20 2.89 5.08 -4.01
N CYS A 21 2.28 4.97 -5.18
CA CYS A 21 2.26 3.70 -5.90
C CYS A 21 3.72 3.30 -6.15
N PHE A 22 4.09 2.17 -5.60
CA PHE A 22 5.42 1.59 -5.66
C PHE A 22 5.37 0.45 -6.67
N ALA A 23 6.07 0.64 -7.79
CA ALA A 23 6.23 -0.36 -8.83
C ALA A 23 7.67 -0.87 -8.78
N ASP A 24 7.83 -2.18 -8.59
CA ASP A 24 9.10 -2.88 -8.57
C ASP A 24 8.91 -4.26 -9.21
N GLU A 25 9.95 -4.79 -9.84
CA GLU A 25 9.88 -6.10 -10.53
C GLU A 25 9.59 -7.26 -9.56
N SER A 26 9.85 -7.08 -8.26
CA SER A 26 9.52 -8.05 -7.22
C SER A 26 8.02 -8.12 -6.89
N ILE A 27 7.21 -7.16 -7.34
CA ILE A 27 5.78 -7.10 -7.06
C ILE A 27 5.02 -7.94 -8.10
N PRO A 28 4.24 -8.94 -7.67
CA PRO A 28 3.44 -9.74 -8.60
C PRO A 28 2.46 -8.87 -9.40
N ARG A 29 2.25 -9.19 -10.68
CA ARG A 29 1.36 -8.43 -11.59
C ARG A 29 -0.10 -8.32 -11.13
N HIS A 30 -0.53 -9.18 -10.21
CA HIS A 30 -1.87 -9.17 -9.63
C HIS A 30 -1.94 -8.37 -8.31
N GLN A 31 -0.88 -7.64 -7.96
CA GLN A 31 -0.78 -6.82 -6.77
C GLN A 31 -0.23 -5.43 -7.11
N ILE A 32 -0.44 -4.48 -6.20
CA ILE A 32 0.21 -3.18 -6.20
C ILE A 32 1.05 -3.04 -4.93
N GLY A 33 2.19 -2.35 -5.04
CA GLY A 33 2.89 -1.83 -3.88
C GLY A 33 2.37 -0.43 -3.55
N LEU A 34 2.06 -0.18 -2.29
CA LEU A 34 1.90 1.17 -1.76
C LEU A 34 3.05 1.45 -0.80
N PHE A 35 3.85 2.46 -1.13
CA PHE A 35 4.82 3.02 -0.21
C PHE A 35 4.12 4.00 0.73
N ILE A 36 4.31 3.80 2.03
CA ILE A 36 3.68 4.58 3.10
C ILE A 36 4.78 5.10 4.02
N PRO A 37 5.00 6.43 4.08
CA PRO A 37 5.98 7.01 4.98
C PRO A 37 5.64 6.69 6.44
N SER A 38 6.62 6.29 7.25
CA SER A 38 6.39 5.88 8.65
C SER A 38 5.87 7.01 9.55
N ARG A 39 6.06 8.27 9.13
CA ARG A 39 5.53 9.47 9.81
C ARG A 39 4.03 9.71 9.56
N THR A 40 3.46 9.09 8.54
CA THR A 40 2.07 9.34 8.13
C THR A 40 1.09 8.49 8.93
N LEU A 41 1.36 7.19 9.03
CA LEU A 41 0.51 6.23 9.73
C LEU A 41 1.39 5.29 10.56
N THR A 42 1.01 5.10 11.83
CA THR A 42 1.51 3.95 12.60
C THR A 42 0.96 2.66 12.02
N PHE A 43 1.61 1.53 12.31
CA PHE A 43 1.18 0.23 11.81
C PHE A 43 -0.29 -0.14 12.12
N PRO A 44 -0.81 0.07 13.36
CA PRO A 44 -2.22 -0.19 13.63
C PRO A 44 -3.16 0.74 12.84
N GLN A 45 -2.82 2.02 12.70
CA GLN A 45 -3.62 2.98 11.94
C GLN A 45 -3.66 2.62 10.45
N LEU A 46 -2.54 2.12 9.92
CA LEU A 46 -2.47 1.66 8.55
C LEU A 46 -3.37 0.45 8.28
N LYS A 47 -3.40 -0.52 9.19
CA LYS A 47 -4.33 -1.66 9.08
C LYS A 47 -5.78 -1.18 9.04
N VAL A 48 -6.17 -0.31 9.98
CA VAL A 48 -7.53 0.26 10.02
C VAL A 48 -7.86 1.00 8.73
N TYR A 49 -6.94 1.86 8.25
CA TYR A 49 -7.09 2.59 7.00
C TYR A 49 -7.38 1.65 5.83
N LEU A 50 -6.54 0.65 5.61
CA LEU A 50 -6.67 -0.31 4.51
C LEU A 50 -7.92 -1.17 4.61
N THR A 51 -8.29 -1.61 5.82
CA THR A 51 -9.54 -2.35 6.04
C THR A 51 -10.78 -1.51 5.72
N GLY A 52 -10.70 -0.17 5.84
CA GLY A 52 -11.75 0.75 5.41
C GLY A 52 -12.05 0.71 3.90
N PHE A 53 -11.12 0.22 3.09
CA PHE A 53 -11.28 0.02 1.64
C PHE A 53 -11.67 -1.42 1.27
N GLY A 54 -12.08 -2.23 2.25
CA GLY A 54 -12.55 -3.60 2.00
C GLY A 54 -11.43 -4.64 1.87
N LEU A 55 -10.22 -4.31 2.32
CA LEU A 55 -9.12 -5.27 2.45
C LEU A 55 -9.24 -6.05 3.75
N ILE A 56 -8.96 -7.35 3.72
CA ILE A 56 -8.81 -8.14 4.95
C ILE A 56 -7.34 -8.18 5.36
N GLU A 57 -7.06 -8.43 6.65
CA GLU A 57 -5.66 -8.42 7.13
C GLU A 57 -4.75 -9.39 6.38
N ALA A 58 -5.28 -10.51 5.89
CA ALA A 58 -4.52 -11.49 5.11
C ALA A 58 -4.03 -10.95 3.76
N ASP A 59 -4.70 -9.93 3.22
CA ASP A 59 -4.35 -9.31 1.93
C ASP A 59 -3.26 -8.25 2.08
N ILE A 60 -2.91 -7.87 3.32
CA ILE A 60 -2.00 -6.77 3.62
C ILE A 60 -0.62 -7.35 3.95
N VAL A 61 0.24 -7.45 2.94
CA VAL A 61 1.63 -7.89 3.15
C VAL A 61 2.51 -6.67 3.41
N LEU A 62 3.03 -6.57 4.63
CA LEU A 62 3.91 -5.49 5.04
C LEU A 62 5.37 -5.87 4.89
N ILE A 63 6.10 -5.06 4.13
CA ILE A 63 7.52 -5.24 3.92
C ILE A 63 8.27 -3.99 4.41
N PRO A 64 9.08 -4.10 5.47
CA PRO A 64 9.90 -2.99 5.92
C PRO A 64 10.87 -2.57 4.82
N ILE A 65 11.01 -1.26 4.59
CA ILE A 65 11.81 -0.74 3.46
C ILE A 65 13.28 -1.14 3.51
N HIS A 66 13.86 -1.39 4.67
CA HIS A 66 15.24 -1.91 4.74
C HIS A 66 15.39 -3.32 4.15
N LYS A 67 14.28 -4.01 3.82
CA LYS A 67 14.22 -5.31 3.14
C LYS A 67 13.86 -5.23 1.64
N HIS A 68 13.53 -4.06 1.08
CA HIS A 68 13.31 -3.84 -0.38
C HIS A 68 14.17 -2.67 -0.94
N PRO A 69 14.67 -2.71 -2.18
CA PRO A 69 15.93 -2.05 -2.55
C PRO A 69 15.83 -0.66 -3.22
N ARG A 70 16.92 0.10 -3.06
CA ARG A 70 17.47 1.26 -3.82
C ARG A 70 16.70 2.56 -4.03
N ASN A 71 15.37 2.56 -4.20
CA ASN A 71 14.63 3.77 -4.65
C ASN A 71 13.55 4.28 -3.69
N ALA A 72 13.34 3.65 -2.54
CA ALA A 72 12.37 4.14 -1.57
C ALA A 72 12.89 5.39 -0.85
N PRO A 73 12.17 6.53 -0.89
CA PRO A 73 12.52 7.69 -0.08
C PRO A 73 12.39 7.30 1.39
N PHE A 74 13.38 7.69 2.20
CA PHE A 74 13.65 7.24 3.58
C PHE A 74 12.43 6.82 4.44
N GLY A 75 12.56 5.72 5.19
CA GLY A 75 11.71 5.36 6.34
C GLY A 75 10.22 5.13 6.06
N GLY A 76 9.76 3.88 6.07
CA GLY A 76 8.36 3.57 5.81
C GLY A 76 8.09 2.08 5.61
N TYR A 77 6.91 1.81 5.08
CA TYR A 77 6.40 0.49 4.79
C TYR A 77 6.05 0.39 3.31
N VAL A 78 6.37 -0.74 2.70
CA VAL A 78 5.72 -1.14 1.45
C VAL A 78 4.60 -2.10 1.82
N VAL A 79 3.39 -1.80 1.36
CA VAL A 79 2.24 -2.68 1.51
C VAL A 79 1.92 -3.26 0.14
N MET A 80 1.89 -4.59 0.03
CA MET A 80 1.35 -5.23 -1.18
C MET A 80 -0.14 -5.48 -0.99
N ILE A 81 -0.93 -5.10 -2.00
CA ILE A 81 -2.39 -5.17 -1.99
C ILE A 81 -2.85 -5.84 -3.29
N PRO A 82 -3.81 -6.77 -3.27
CA PRO A 82 -4.35 -7.37 -4.48
C PRO A 82 -5.05 -6.33 -5.36
N LEU A 83 -4.88 -6.47 -6.68
CA LEU A 83 -5.67 -5.71 -7.65
C LEU A 83 -7.13 -6.18 -7.64
N PRO A 84 -8.10 -5.30 -7.96
CA PRO A 84 -9.48 -5.71 -8.19
C PRO A 84 -9.53 -6.76 -9.30
N GLU A 85 -10.42 -7.74 -9.14
CA GLU A 85 -10.69 -8.71 -10.21
C GLU A 85 -11.31 -7.97 -11.42
N PRO A 86 -10.90 -8.29 -12.65
CA PRO A 86 -11.42 -7.66 -13.86
C PRO A 86 -12.90 -7.98 -14.12
#